data_AF-A0A817MQD4-F1
#
_entry.id   AF-A0A817MQD4-F1
#
_cell.length_a   1.000
_cell.length_b   1.000
_cell.length_c   1.000
_cell.angle_alpha   90.00
_cell.angle_beta   90.00
_cell.angle_gamma   90.00
#
_symmetry.space_group_name_H-M   'P 1'
#
loop_
_entity.id
_entity.type
_entity.pdbx_description
1 polymer ?
#
loop_
_entity_poly.entity_id
_entity_poly.type
_entity_poly.pdbx_seq_one_letter_code
_entity_poly.pdbx_strand_id
1 'polypeptide(L)'
;MFTQVHAQEIGIPFKGTPGTMNSITDVCGIEVEHLALIEDSEQPSTDPKPIRTEQQTFGAWYSLNGNGEMTRMTWLEKSGFLAPIIAITNRHSIRTVRDAAIQWITQQSTGSVVSDDDYCPLSLPVVAETWDGFLNDINGFHVQPQHLFDAIRSASSDQIAEGNVGGGTGMVTHEFKGGIGTSSRKHGEYTVGVLVQSNYGRRYQLTIADVPIGEEMLDELLASSWTRTTN
;
A
#
# COMPACT_ATOMS: atom_id res chain seq x y z
N MET A 1 21.15 12.65 4.36
CA MET A 1 20.30 12.47 3.16
C MET A 1 20.67 11.11 2.59
N PHE A 2 19.94 10.05 2.97
CA PHE A 2 20.15 8.73 2.37
C PHE A 2 19.40 8.74 1.04
N THR A 3 20.11 8.72 -0.08
CA THR A 3 19.52 8.42 -1.38
C THR A 3 18.97 7.01 -1.33
N GLN A 4 17.68 6.85 -1.62
CA GLN A 4 17.04 5.53 -1.75
C GLN A 4 17.75 4.79 -2.89
N VAL A 5 18.39 3.67 -2.58
CA VAL A 5 19.11 2.85 -3.55
C VAL A 5 18.19 1.73 -4.00
N HIS A 6 17.87 1.67 -5.30
CA HIS A 6 17.04 0.61 -5.84
C HIS A 6 17.84 -0.68 -6.08
N ALA A 7 17.17 -1.83 -6.01
CA ALA A 7 17.81 -3.15 -6.18
C ALA A 7 18.66 -3.29 -7.46
N GLN A 8 18.26 -2.64 -8.56
CA GLN A 8 19.00 -2.64 -9.83
C GLN A 8 20.33 -1.89 -9.74
N GLU A 9 20.41 -0.84 -8.92
CA GLU A 9 21.60 0.00 -8.76
C GLU A 9 22.71 -0.73 -8.00
N ILE A 10 22.35 -1.71 -7.18
CA ILE A 10 23.30 -2.60 -6.48
C ILE A 10 23.56 -3.91 -7.24
N GLY A 11 23.15 -3.98 -8.51
CA GLY A 11 23.49 -5.09 -9.40
C GLY A 11 22.58 -6.33 -9.27
N ILE A 12 21.42 -6.24 -8.62
CA ILE A 12 20.45 -7.35 -8.60
C ILE A 12 19.82 -7.45 -10.00
N PRO A 13 19.93 -8.60 -10.68
CA PRO A 13 19.42 -8.75 -12.04
C PRO A 13 17.91 -8.93 -12.06
N PHE A 14 17.23 -8.23 -12.97
CA PHE A 14 15.80 -8.38 -13.23
C PHE A 14 15.52 -8.52 -14.73
N LYS A 15 14.48 -9.27 -15.08
CA LYS A 15 14.03 -9.43 -16.47
C LYS A 15 13.09 -8.28 -16.89
N GLY A 16 13.06 -8.00 -18.20
CA GLY A 16 12.22 -6.98 -18.82
C GLY A 16 12.78 -5.56 -18.71
N THR A 17 12.18 -4.63 -19.46
CA THR A 17 12.59 -3.22 -19.49
C THR A 17 11.70 -2.40 -18.54
N PRO A 18 12.25 -1.71 -17.53
CA PRO A 18 11.45 -0.87 -16.66
C PRO A 18 10.87 0.36 -17.38
N GLY A 19 9.84 0.96 -16.77
CA GLY A 19 9.42 2.32 -17.09
C GLY A 19 10.48 3.35 -16.67
N THR A 20 10.18 4.63 -16.91
CA THR A 20 11.14 5.72 -16.63
C THR A 20 11.42 5.84 -15.14
N MET A 21 10.38 5.70 -14.32
CA MET A 21 10.43 5.82 -12.86
C MET A 21 10.62 4.46 -12.17
N ASN A 22 10.51 3.37 -12.94
CA ASN A 22 10.39 2.01 -12.43
C ASN A 22 9.36 1.94 -11.28
N SER A 23 8.19 2.53 -11.50
CA SER A 23 7.15 2.74 -10.48
C SER A 23 5.77 2.53 -11.09
N ILE A 24 4.77 2.22 -10.26
CA ILE A 24 3.36 2.13 -10.68
C ILE A 24 2.88 3.40 -11.40
N THR A 25 3.45 4.57 -11.07
CA THR A 25 3.15 5.86 -11.68
C THR A 25 3.66 6.01 -13.12
N ASP A 26 4.45 5.05 -13.65
CA ASP A 26 4.73 4.97 -15.08
C ASP A 26 3.47 4.65 -15.92
N VAL A 27 2.38 4.20 -15.29
CA VAL A 27 1.05 4.09 -15.91
C VAL A 27 0.35 5.44 -15.84
N CYS A 28 0.08 6.05 -16.99
CA CYS A 28 -0.54 7.36 -17.09
C CYS A 28 -1.89 7.42 -16.35
N GLY A 29 -2.11 8.49 -15.58
CA GLY A 29 -3.35 8.74 -14.83
C GLY A 29 -3.44 8.04 -13.46
N ILE A 30 -2.34 7.41 -13.00
CA ILE A 30 -2.20 6.91 -11.64
C ILE A 30 -1.50 7.96 -10.77
N GLU A 31 -2.15 8.36 -9.70
CA GLU A 31 -1.56 9.17 -8.64
C GLU A 31 -1.45 8.35 -7.34
N VAL A 32 -0.37 8.58 -6.61
CA VAL A 32 -0.05 7.84 -5.38
C VAL A 32 0.46 8.82 -4.34
N GLU A 33 0.03 8.67 -3.09
CA GLU A 33 0.64 9.39 -1.96
C GLU A 33 0.88 8.53 -0.76
N HIS A 34 1.78 9.00 0.11
CA HIS A 34 2.04 8.42 1.41
C HIS A 34 1.72 9.44 2.49
N LEU A 35 1.10 8.99 3.57
CA LEU A 35 1.28 9.64 4.85
C LEU A 35 2.06 8.70 5.77
N ALA A 36 2.93 9.20 6.62
CA ALA A 36 3.64 8.37 7.59
C ALA A 36 3.71 9.11 8.92
N LEU A 37 3.10 8.53 9.94
CA LEU A 37 3.15 9.00 11.32
C LEU A 37 4.27 8.29 12.08
N ILE A 38 5.42 8.93 12.11
CA ILE A 38 6.52 8.57 13.01
C ILE A 38 6.47 9.58 14.15
N GLU A 39 5.82 9.24 15.26
CA GLU A 39 5.91 10.03 16.49
C GLU A 39 7.21 9.67 17.22
N ASP A 40 7.95 10.66 17.73
CA ASP A 40 9.17 10.47 18.55
C ASP A 40 8.91 9.83 19.94
N SER A 41 7.74 9.23 20.15
CA SER A 41 7.51 8.28 21.24
C SER A 41 7.92 6.88 20.77
N GLU A 42 8.18 5.94 21.67
CA GLU A 42 8.91 4.68 21.39
C GLU A 42 8.26 3.73 20.35
N GLN A 43 7.24 4.12 19.57
CA GLN A 43 6.51 3.27 18.61
C GLN A 43 6.05 4.01 17.32
N PRO A 44 6.46 3.56 16.12
CA PRO A 44 5.95 4.09 14.84
C PRO A 44 4.50 3.69 14.58
N SER A 45 3.72 4.55 13.90
CA SER A 45 2.34 4.26 13.49
C SER A 45 2.16 4.31 11.97
N THR A 46 1.10 3.66 11.46
CA THR A 46 0.93 3.37 10.04
C THR A 46 -0.30 4.08 9.48
N ASP A 47 -0.13 4.91 8.45
CA ASP A 47 -1.22 5.66 7.82
C ASP A 47 -1.73 5.02 6.53
N PRO A 48 -2.92 5.41 6.04
CA PRO A 48 -3.37 5.01 4.73
C PRO A 48 -2.50 5.55 3.58
N LYS A 49 -2.31 4.70 2.57
CA LYS A 49 -1.72 5.05 1.28
C LYS A 49 -2.79 5.04 0.17
N PRO A 50 -3.27 6.20 -0.33
CA PRO A 50 -4.23 6.25 -1.43
C PRO A 50 -3.54 6.07 -2.80
N ILE A 51 -4.25 5.39 -3.71
CA ILE A 51 -3.99 5.32 -5.15
C ILE A 51 -5.26 5.81 -5.84
N ARG A 52 -5.11 6.76 -6.76
CA ARG A 52 -6.22 7.38 -7.50
C ARG A 52 -6.12 7.11 -8.99
N THR A 53 -7.27 6.88 -9.61
CA THR A 53 -7.43 6.79 -11.08
C THR A 53 -8.43 7.85 -11.54
N GLU A 54 -8.10 8.62 -12.58
CA GLU A 54 -8.97 9.72 -13.06
C GLU A 54 -10.21 9.25 -13.85
N GLN A 55 -10.20 8.03 -14.39
CA GLN A 55 -11.28 7.48 -15.22
C GLN A 55 -11.88 6.21 -14.63
N GLN A 56 -13.12 5.89 -15.01
CA GLN A 56 -13.74 4.60 -14.66
C GLN A 56 -12.88 3.47 -15.21
N THR A 57 -12.29 2.70 -14.30
CA THR A 57 -11.26 1.72 -14.63
C THR A 57 -11.78 0.31 -14.40
N PHE A 58 -11.51 -0.60 -15.33
CA PHE A 58 -11.80 -2.02 -15.11
C PHE A 58 -10.80 -2.60 -14.10
N GLY A 59 -11.29 -3.46 -13.20
CA GLY A 59 -10.45 -4.11 -12.20
C GLY A 59 -10.87 -5.55 -11.98
N ALA A 60 -9.93 -6.30 -11.42
CA ALA A 60 -10.12 -7.66 -10.95
C ALA A 60 -9.34 -7.84 -9.65
N TRP A 61 -9.67 -8.89 -8.90
CA TRP A 61 -8.97 -9.24 -7.67
C TRP A 61 -8.77 -10.74 -7.57
N TYR A 62 -7.78 -11.13 -6.76
CA TYR A 62 -7.47 -12.53 -6.51
C TYR A 62 -7.01 -12.70 -5.07
N SER A 63 -7.50 -13.75 -4.40
CA SER A 63 -7.05 -14.14 -3.06
C SER A 63 -6.16 -15.37 -3.16
N LEU A 64 -4.86 -15.17 -2.98
CA LEU A 64 -3.92 -16.28 -2.78
C LEU A 64 -4.15 -16.95 -1.42
N ASN A 65 -4.31 -16.14 -0.38
CA ASN A 65 -4.69 -16.55 0.97
C ASN A 65 -5.57 -15.46 1.59
N GLY A 66 -6.74 -15.84 2.09
CA GLY A 66 -7.77 -14.91 2.56
C GLY A 66 -7.64 -14.47 4.03
N ASN A 67 -6.48 -14.64 4.68
CA ASN A 67 -6.28 -14.19 6.06
C ASN A 67 -5.96 -12.68 6.12
N GLY A 68 -6.94 -11.87 5.72
CA GLY A 68 -6.89 -10.43 5.73
C GLY A 68 -8.19 -9.83 5.23
N GLU A 69 -8.21 -8.53 5.01
CA GLU A 69 -9.40 -7.81 4.57
C GLU A 69 -9.10 -6.87 3.39
N MET A 70 -10.05 -6.82 2.46
CA MET A 70 -10.04 -5.92 1.31
C MET A 70 -11.49 -5.59 0.95
N THR A 71 -11.90 -4.35 1.15
CA THR A 71 -13.30 -3.96 0.98
C THR A 71 -13.71 -3.91 -0.50
N ARG A 72 -15.03 -3.95 -0.76
CA ARG A 72 -15.67 -3.81 -2.10
C ARG A 72 -15.50 -4.99 -3.08
N MET A 73 -14.78 -6.03 -2.74
CA MET A 73 -14.49 -7.13 -3.68
C MET A 73 -15.72 -7.76 -4.34
N THR A 74 -16.83 -7.91 -3.63
CA THR A 74 -18.10 -8.43 -4.20
C THR A 74 -18.64 -7.59 -5.36
N TRP A 75 -18.59 -6.25 -5.26
CA TRP A 75 -19.05 -5.39 -6.36
C TRP A 75 -18.05 -5.36 -7.51
N LEU A 76 -16.76 -5.39 -7.19
CA LEU A 76 -15.71 -5.49 -8.22
C LEU A 76 -15.87 -6.77 -9.05
N GLU A 77 -16.12 -7.91 -8.40
CA GLU A 77 -16.35 -9.19 -9.08
C GLU A 77 -17.61 -9.20 -9.95
N LYS A 78 -18.68 -8.51 -9.53
CA LYS A 78 -19.94 -8.47 -10.28
C LYS A 78 -19.95 -7.46 -11.42
N SER A 79 -19.36 -6.29 -11.21
CA SER A 79 -19.43 -5.19 -12.17
C SER A 79 -18.20 -5.07 -13.06
N GLY A 80 -17.06 -5.59 -12.61
CA GLY A 80 -15.75 -5.36 -13.24
C GLY A 80 -15.20 -3.95 -13.02
N PHE A 81 -15.88 -3.06 -12.30
CA PHE A 81 -15.47 -1.66 -12.14
C PHE A 81 -14.74 -1.39 -10.82
N LEU A 82 -13.51 -0.93 -10.94
CA LEU A 82 -12.65 -0.51 -9.84
C LEU A 82 -13.17 0.78 -9.19
N ALA A 83 -12.95 0.94 -7.89
CA ALA A 83 -13.22 2.21 -7.21
C ALA A 83 -12.17 3.25 -7.63
N PRO A 84 -12.52 4.55 -7.66
CA PRO A 84 -11.58 5.62 -7.98
C PRO A 84 -10.47 5.82 -6.92
N ILE A 85 -10.68 5.26 -5.71
CA ILE A 85 -9.72 5.31 -4.60
C ILE A 85 -9.46 3.88 -4.11
N ILE A 86 -8.17 3.50 -4.10
CA ILE A 86 -7.66 2.33 -3.38
C ILE A 86 -6.82 2.85 -2.22
N ALA A 87 -7.09 2.42 -0.99
CA ALA A 87 -6.26 2.76 0.17
C ALA A 87 -5.67 1.50 0.81
N ILE A 88 -4.41 1.56 1.24
CA ILE A 88 -3.74 0.46 1.95
C ILE A 88 -3.26 0.96 3.32
N THR A 89 -3.61 0.28 4.41
CA THR A 89 -3.33 0.72 5.79
C THR A 89 -3.01 -0.49 6.70
N ASN A 90 -3.07 -0.31 8.02
CA ASN A 90 -3.01 -1.39 8.99
C ASN A 90 -4.39 -2.03 9.26
N ARG A 91 -4.38 -3.27 9.79
CA ARG A 91 -5.58 -4.07 10.02
C ARG A 91 -6.71 -3.36 10.77
N HIS A 92 -6.39 -2.68 11.88
CA HIS A 92 -7.42 -2.09 12.75
C HIS A 92 -7.95 -0.75 12.21
N SER A 93 -7.31 -0.20 11.19
CA SER A 93 -7.67 1.09 10.60
C SER A 93 -8.52 0.99 9.33
N ILE A 94 -8.85 -0.21 8.84
CA ILE A 94 -9.69 -0.39 7.63
C ILE A 94 -10.98 0.40 7.73
N ARG A 95 -11.70 0.30 8.86
CA ARG A 95 -12.98 0.98 9.02
C ARG A 95 -12.82 2.49 8.94
N THR A 96 -11.87 3.06 9.67
CA THR A 96 -11.63 4.50 9.69
C THR A 96 -11.28 5.02 8.30
N VAL A 97 -10.40 4.32 7.59
CA VAL A 97 -9.96 4.70 6.24
C VAL A 97 -11.11 4.57 5.24
N ARG A 98 -11.90 3.49 5.32
CA ARG A 98 -13.09 3.30 4.49
C ARG A 98 -14.10 4.42 4.67
N ASP A 99 -14.46 4.72 5.92
CA ASP A 99 -15.47 5.72 6.24
C ASP A 99 -14.97 7.13 5.88
N ALA A 100 -13.68 7.41 6.05
CA ALA A 100 -13.04 8.64 5.59
C ALA A 100 -13.08 8.77 4.05
N ALA A 101 -12.76 7.72 3.30
CA ALA A 101 -12.83 7.75 1.83
C ALA A 101 -14.26 8.04 1.33
N ILE A 102 -15.28 7.46 1.97
CA ILE A 102 -16.68 7.77 1.65
C ILE A 102 -17.00 9.25 1.94
N GLN A 103 -16.54 9.77 3.08
CA GLN A 103 -16.71 11.19 3.42
C GLN A 103 -16.04 12.11 2.40
N TRP A 104 -14.81 11.79 2.00
CA TRP A 104 -14.07 12.54 0.98
C TRP A 104 -14.84 12.58 -0.34
N ILE A 105 -15.24 11.42 -0.87
CA ILE A 105 -15.99 11.32 -2.14
C ILE A 105 -17.29 12.13 -2.05
N THR A 106 -18.04 11.99 -0.96
CA THR A 106 -19.30 12.69 -0.75
C THR A 106 -19.12 14.21 -0.73
N GLN A 107 -18.05 14.72 -0.10
CA GLN A 107 -17.74 16.14 -0.06
C GLN A 107 -17.33 16.70 -1.42
N GLN A 108 -16.64 15.91 -2.25
CA GLN A 108 -16.29 16.34 -3.62
C GLN A 108 -17.50 16.35 -4.56
N SER A 109 -18.54 15.57 -4.26
CA SER A 109 -19.75 15.44 -5.07
C SER A 109 -20.84 16.49 -4.77
N THR A 110 -20.54 17.58 -4.05
CA THR A 110 -21.53 18.63 -3.71
C THR A 110 -22.04 19.35 -4.96
N GLY A 111 -23.12 18.83 -5.54
CA GLY A 111 -23.82 19.37 -6.70
C GLY A 111 -24.74 18.38 -7.41
N SER A 112 -24.43 17.08 -7.36
CA SER A 112 -25.22 16.02 -8.01
C SER A 112 -25.60 14.93 -7.01
N VAL A 113 -26.40 15.30 -6.00
CA VAL A 113 -27.11 14.30 -5.21
C VAL A 113 -28.36 13.95 -6.00
N VAL A 114 -28.23 12.90 -6.81
CA VAL A 114 -29.33 12.12 -7.41
C VAL A 114 -30.17 12.91 -8.42
N SER A 115 -29.79 12.85 -9.70
CA SER A 115 -30.77 12.84 -10.79
C SER A 115 -31.14 11.36 -11.03
N ASP A 116 -32.38 11.06 -11.40
CA ASP A 116 -32.86 9.67 -11.60
C ASP A 116 -32.09 8.89 -12.69
N ASP A 117 -31.29 9.59 -13.50
CA ASP A 117 -30.44 9.03 -14.57
C ASP A 117 -28.95 8.93 -14.19
N ASP A 118 -28.53 9.52 -13.06
CA ASP A 118 -27.14 9.48 -12.59
C ASP A 118 -26.96 8.33 -11.60
N TYR A 119 -26.35 7.26 -12.10
CA TYR A 119 -25.81 6.14 -11.32
C TYR A 119 -24.84 6.69 -10.26
N CYS A 120 -25.35 7.04 -9.08
CA CYS A 120 -24.57 7.72 -8.06
C CYS A 120 -23.39 6.82 -7.65
N PRO A 121 -22.13 7.19 -7.95
CA PRO A 121 -20.96 6.43 -7.55
C PRO A 121 -20.66 6.73 -6.08
N LEU A 122 -21.64 6.56 -5.18
CA LEU A 122 -21.46 6.36 -3.73
C LEU A 122 -20.77 5.00 -3.46
N SER A 123 -19.92 4.59 -4.40
CA SER A 123 -19.19 3.35 -4.47
C SER A 123 -18.29 3.25 -3.26
N LEU A 124 -18.56 2.22 -2.46
CA LEU A 124 -17.64 1.67 -1.48
C LEU A 124 -16.18 1.85 -1.96
N PRO A 125 -15.25 2.37 -1.17
CA PRO A 125 -13.84 2.41 -1.57
C PRO A 125 -13.25 1.00 -1.53
N VAL A 126 -12.11 0.81 -2.20
CA VAL A 126 -11.27 -0.37 -1.96
C VAL A 126 -10.29 0.02 -0.85
N VAL A 127 -10.37 -0.64 0.30
CA VAL A 127 -9.44 -0.46 1.41
C VAL A 127 -8.90 -1.82 1.79
N ALA A 128 -7.58 -1.96 1.78
CA ALA A 128 -6.86 -3.19 2.10
C ALA A 128 -5.91 -2.99 3.29
N GLU A 129 -5.45 -4.10 3.86
CA GLU A 129 -4.54 -4.06 5.02
C GLU A 129 -3.42 -5.08 4.98
N THR A 130 -2.39 -4.78 5.76
CA THR A 130 -1.55 -5.80 6.40
C THR A 130 -1.39 -5.49 7.89
N TRP A 131 -0.83 -6.41 8.67
CA TRP A 131 -0.72 -6.29 10.13
C TRP A 131 0.66 -5.84 10.60
N ASP A 132 0.72 -4.70 11.27
CA ASP A 132 1.96 -4.05 11.75
C ASP A 132 2.16 -4.11 13.27
N GLY A 133 1.37 -4.92 13.99
CA GLY A 133 1.36 -4.93 15.46
C GLY A 133 2.66 -5.42 16.14
N PHE A 134 3.69 -5.76 15.36
CA PHE A 134 5.06 -5.90 15.88
C PHE A 134 5.70 -4.55 16.19
N LEU A 135 5.55 -3.58 15.29
CA LEU A 135 6.21 -2.28 15.37
C LEU A 135 5.26 -1.15 15.77
N ASN A 136 3.95 -1.35 15.60
CA ASN A 136 2.92 -0.36 15.88
C ASN A 136 2.05 -0.79 17.07
N ASP A 137 1.59 0.17 17.86
CA ASP A 137 0.44 -0.02 18.76
C ASP A 137 -0.85 -0.10 17.94
N ILE A 138 -1.06 -1.25 17.29
CA ILE A 138 -2.22 -1.45 16.41
C ILE A 138 -3.56 -1.36 17.15
N ASN A 139 -3.58 -1.50 18.48
CA ASN A 139 -4.78 -1.37 19.30
C ASN A 139 -5.04 0.07 19.79
N GLY A 140 -4.12 1.01 19.55
CA GLY A 140 -4.30 2.41 19.88
C GLY A 140 -5.18 3.18 18.89
N PHE A 141 -5.50 2.59 17.73
CA PHE A 141 -6.33 3.20 16.68
C PHE A 141 -5.83 4.60 16.24
N HIS A 142 -4.52 4.71 16.03
CA HIS A 142 -3.83 5.98 15.74
C HIS A 142 -4.25 6.63 14.42
N VAL A 143 -4.65 5.85 13.41
CA VAL A 143 -5.11 6.39 12.12
C VAL A 143 -6.42 7.15 12.28
N GLN A 144 -6.41 8.41 11.84
CA GLN A 144 -7.58 9.30 11.83
C GLN A 144 -8.03 9.61 10.39
N PRO A 145 -9.29 10.04 10.18
CA PRO A 145 -9.78 10.44 8.85
C PRO A 145 -8.91 11.50 8.16
N GLN A 146 -8.38 12.45 8.93
CA GLN A 146 -7.53 13.53 8.42
C GLN A 146 -6.28 12.98 7.70
N HIS A 147 -5.74 11.86 8.18
CA HIS A 147 -4.57 11.22 7.56
C HIS A 147 -4.86 10.80 6.12
N LEU A 148 -6.04 10.25 5.87
CA LEU A 148 -6.46 9.93 4.51
C LEU A 148 -6.67 11.18 3.68
N PHE A 149 -7.29 12.22 4.23
CA PHE A 149 -7.55 13.46 3.49
C PHE A 149 -6.26 14.16 3.08
N ASP A 150 -5.26 14.17 3.95
CA ASP A 150 -3.94 14.74 3.67
C ASP A 150 -3.22 13.95 2.58
N ALA A 151 -3.29 12.62 2.66
CA ALA A 151 -2.72 11.74 1.65
C ALA A 151 -3.42 11.92 0.29
N ILE A 152 -4.76 11.98 0.24
CA ILE A 152 -5.47 12.18 -1.05
C ILE A 152 -5.12 13.54 -1.67
N ARG A 153 -4.98 14.60 -0.85
CA ARG A 153 -4.65 15.94 -1.37
C ARG A 153 -3.23 16.07 -1.90
N SER A 154 -2.31 15.26 -1.39
CA SER A 154 -0.90 15.36 -1.76
C SER A 154 -0.50 14.36 -2.85
N ALA A 155 -1.42 13.45 -3.24
CA ALA A 155 -1.18 12.45 -4.28
C ALA A 155 -0.71 13.07 -5.59
N SER A 156 0.30 12.44 -6.17
CA SER A 156 0.94 12.89 -7.40
C SER A 156 1.35 11.70 -8.27
N SER A 157 1.71 11.99 -9.53
CA SER A 157 2.29 11.03 -10.47
C SER A 157 3.83 10.97 -10.38
N ASP A 158 4.43 11.63 -9.39
CA ASP A 158 5.89 11.73 -9.25
C ASP A 158 6.52 10.40 -8.80
N GLN A 159 7.84 10.41 -8.57
CA GLN A 159 8.53 9.27 -7.97
C GLN A 159 7.94 9.01 -6.59
N ILE A 160 7.47 7.78 -6.36
CA ILE A 160 6.90 7.40 -5.08
C ILE A 160 8.00 6.96 -4.11
N ALA A 161 7.83 7.29 -2.83
CA ALA A 161 8.70 6.80 -1.78
C ALA A 161 8.49 5.28 -1.56
N GLU A 162 9.55 4.55 -1.21
CA GLU A 162 9.46 3.14 -0.83
C GLU A 162 10.00 2.89 0.58
N GLY A 163 9.80 1.69 1.11
CA GLY A 163 10.17 1.30 2.46
C GLY A 163 9.16 1.76 3.50
N ASN A 164 9.62 2.52 4.49
CA ASN A 164 8.90 2.80 5.74
C ASN A 164 7.96 4.00 5.62
N VAL A 165 7.01 3.93 4.71
CA VAL A 165 6.11 5.03 4.36
C VAL A 165 4.68 4.54 4.16
N GLY A 166 3.67 5.38 4.38
CA GLY A 166 2.29 4.98 4.13
C GLY A 166 1.83 3.85 5.05
N GLY A 167 1.04 2.95 4.46
CA GLY A 167 0.65 1.70 5.09
C GLY A 167 1.83 0.76 5.36
N GLY A 168 3.02 1.04 4.81
CA GLY A 168 4.23 0.23 4.97
C GLY A 168 5.07 0.55 6.21
N THR A 169 4.77 1.63 6.95
CA THR A 169 5.62 2.14 8.03
C THR A 169 5.99 1.07 9.05
N GLY A 170 4.99 0.38 9.63
CA GLY A 170 5.21 -0.66 10.64
C GLY A 170 5.39 -2.09 10.09
N MET A 171 5.60 -2.28 8.79
CA MET A 171 5.59 -3.61 8.18
C MET A 171 6.94 -4.34 8.22
N VAL A 172 6.89 -5.67 8.28
CA VAL A 172 8.03 -6.60 8.37
C VAL A 172 7.90 -7.70 7.31
N THR A 173 8.94 -7.91 6.50
CA THR A 173 8.97 -8.91 5.42
C THR A 173 10.19 -9.80 5.54
N HIS A 174 10.01 -11.12 5.52
CA HIS A 174 11.09 -12.10 5.69
C HIS A 174 11.97 -11.80 6.92
N GLU A 175 11.34 -11.32 7.99
CA GLU A 175 12.00 -10.92 9.25
C GLU A 175 13.06 -9.80 9.08
N PHE A 176 13.02 -9.07 7.96
CA PHE A 176 13.66 -7.78 7.76
C PHE A 176 12.60 -6.68 7.79
N LYS A 177 13.03 -5.41 7.81
CA LYS A 177 12.09 -4.30 7.64
C LYS A 177 11.40 -4.42 6.27
N GLY A 178 10.07 -4.50 6.30
CA GLY A 178 9.22 -4.50 5.12
C GLY A 178 8.72 -3.10 4.79
N GLY A 179 7.62 -3.02 4.06
CA GLY A 179 6.98 -1.74 3.74
C GLY A 179 6.50 -1.65 2.31
N ILE A 180 6.53 -0.45 1.75
CA ILE A 180 6.13 -0.22 0.36
C ILE A 180 7.25 -0.60 -0.60
N GLY A 181 6.90 -1.22 -1.71
CA GLY A 181 7.76 -1.33 -2.89
C GLY A 181 6.98 -1.08 -4.17
N THR A 182 7.65 -0.70 -5.24
CA THR A 182 7.05 -0.53 -6.55
C THR A 182 8.00 -0.91 -7.68
N SER A 183 7.44 -1.26 -8.83
CA SER A 183 8.20 -1.50 -10.05
C SER A 183 7.28 -1.36 -11.25
N SER A 184 7.84 -1.13 -12.44
CA SER A 184 7.07 -1.17 -13.69
C SER A 184 7.83 -1.89 -14.80
N ARG A 185 7.12 -2.35 -15.83
CA ARG A 185 7.71 -2.89 -17.06
C ARG A 185 6.98 -2.38 -18.28
N LYS A 186 7.73 -2.11 -19.35
CA LYS A 186 7.21 -1.86 -20.69
C LYS A 186 7.03 -3.17 -21.45
N HIS A 187 5.93 -3.28 -22.18
CA HIS A 187 5.66 -4.39 -23.10
C HIS A 187 4.93 -3.86 -24.34
N GLY A 188 5.68 -3.68 -25.44
CA GLY A 188 5.19 -2.94 -26.60
C GLY A 188 4.82 -1.51 -26.20
N GLU A 189 3.60 -1.10 -26.53
CA GLU A 189 3.05 0.21 -26.20
C GLU A 189 2.44 0.28 -24.78
N TYR A 190 2.40 -0.84 -24.05
CA TYR A 190 1.79 -0.92 -22.73
C TYR A 190 2.81 -0.81 -21.60
N THR A 191 2.38 -0.24 -20.48
CA THR A 191 3.11 -0.25 -19.22
C THR A 191 2.34 -1.07 -18.20
N VAL A 192 3.03 -1.97 -17.50
CA VAL A 192 2.53 -2.68 -16.32
C VAL A 192 3.22 -2.12 -15.10
N GLY A 193 2.46 -1.46 -14.23
CA GLY A 193 2.92 -0.93 -12.95
C GLY A 193 2.48 -1.81 -11.78
N VAL A 194 3.32 -1.95 -10.76
CA VAL A 194 3.05 -2.75 -9.57
C VAL A 194 3.42 -1.96 -8.33
N LEU A 195 2.55 -2.00 -7.31
CA LEU A 195 2.80 -1.48 -5.97
C LEU A 195 2.48 -2.57 -4.96
N VAL A 196 3.36 -2.75 -3.98
CA VAL A 196 3.19 -3.73 -2.90
C VAL A 196 3.29 -3.06 -1.55
N GLN A 197 2.50 -3.54 -0.59
CA GLN A 197 2.75 -3.38 0.84
C GLN A 197 3.17 -4.74 1.38
N SER A 198 4.47 -4.91 1.55
CA SER A 198 5.06 -6.20 1.87
C SER A 198 5.13 -6.40 3.38
N ASN A 199 4.47 -7.47 3.86
CA ASN A 199 4.41 -7.84 5.27
C ASN A 199 4.28 -9.37 5.48
N TYR A 200 5.13 -10.17 4.80
CA TYR A 200 4.98 -11.62 4.76
C TYR A 200 6.32 -12.36 4.81
N GLY A 201 6.24 -13.69 4.95
CA GLY A 201 7.37 -14.59 4.78
C GLY A 201 8.28 -14.71 6.00
N ARG A 202 8.99 -15.83 6.07
CA ARG A 202 10.04 -16.11 7.06
C ARG A 202 11.41 -15.89 6.45
N ARG A 203 12.44 -15.57 7.26
CA ARG A 203 13.79 -15.28 6.78
C ARG A 203 14.30 -16.34 5.81
N TYR A 204 14.29 -17.61 6.24
CA TYR A 204 14.81 -18.75 5.47
C TYR A 204 14.12 -18.95 4.10
N GLN A 205 12.95 -18.34 3.87
CA GLN A 205 12.24 -18.42 2.58
C GLN A 205 12.68 -17.34 1.59
N LEU A 206 13.48 -16.35 2.02
CA LEU A 206 13.87 -15.23 1.18
C LEU A 206 14.81 -15.69 0.07
N THR A 207 14.36 -15.53 -1.16
CA THR A 207 15.15 -15.72 -2.37
C THR A 207 15.19 -14.42 -3.16
N ILE A 208 16.38 -13.98 -3.58
CA ILE A 208 16.58 -12.79 -4.42
C ILE A 208 17.35 -13.23 -5.66
N ALA A 209 16.80 -12.99 -6.86
CA ALA A 209 17.39 -13.41 -8.13
C ALA A 209 17.84 -14.89 -8.12
N ASP A 210 16.94 -15.77 -7.66
CA ASP A 210 17.14 -17.22 -7.51
C ASP A 210 18.23 -17.64 -6.49
N VAL A 211 18.78 -16.70 -5.71
CA VAL A 211 19.73 -16.98 -4.62
C VAL A 211 18.99 -17.05 -3.28
N PRO A 212 19.11 -18.14 -2.48
CA PRO A 212 18.43 -18.31 -1.19
C PRO A 212 19.10 -17.49 -0.07
N ILE A 213 19.11 -16.16 -0.22
CA ILE A 213 19.75 -15.21 0.70
C ILE A 213 19.28 -15.37 2.15
N GLY A 214 18.06 -15.83 2.36
CA GLY A 214 17.52 -16.14 3.68
C GLY A 214 18.34 -17.16 4.49
N GLU A 215 18.99 -18.10 3.82
CA GLU A 215 19.85 -19.11 4.45
C GLU A 215 21.27 -18.58 4.71
N GLU A 216 21.72 -17.60 3.91
CA GLU A 216 23.04 -16.98 4.01
C GLU A 216 23.08 -15.84 5.06
N MET A 217 21.94 -15.19 5.31
CA MET A 217 21.82 -14.03 6.21
C MET A 217 21.13 -14.41 7.54
N LEU A 218 21.81 -15.24 8.33
CA LEU A 218 21.34 -15.70 9.64
C LEU A 218 21.80 -14.81 10.80
N ASP A 219 22.81 -13.96 10.58
CA ASP A 219 23.35 -13.08 11.61
C ASP A 219 22.42 -11.87 11.82
N GLU A 220 22.17 -11.55 13.10
CA GLU A 220 21.25 -10.50 13.56
C GLU A 220 19.78 -10.74 13.16
N LEU A 221 19.21 -11.82 13.70
CA LEU A 221 17.79 -11.77 14.02
C LEU A 221 17.57 -10.53 14.89
N LEU A 222 16.65 -9.65 14.48
CA LEU A 222 16.06 -8.68 15.41
C LEU A 222 15.54 -9.40 16.68
N ALA A 223 15.31 -10.73 16.64
CA ALA A 223 14.74 -11.61 17.65
C ALA A 223 15.30 -11.54 19.09
N SER A 224 16.45 -10.94 19.38
CA SER A 224 16.97 -10.92 20.77
C SER A 224 16.28 -9.93 21.72
N SER A 225 15.37 -9.07 21.22
CA SER A 225 14.61 -8.11 22.07
C SER A 225 13.07 -8.25 22.00
N TRP A 226 12.53 -9.29 21.34
CA TRP A 226 11.08 -9.40 21.10
C TRP A 226 10.30 -10.17 22.19
N THR A 227 10.92 -10.49 23.32
CA THR A 227 10.16 -10.87 24.50
C THR A 227 9.49 -9.62 25.07
N ARG A 228 8.22 -9.40 24.70
CA ARG A 228 7.31 -8.59 25.51
C ARG A 228 7.38 -9.12 26.94
N THR A 229 8.04 -8.40 27.85
CA THR A 229 7.75 -8.51 29.28
C THR A 229 6.29 -8.13 29.46
N THR A 230 5.42 -9.14 29.51
CA THR A 230 4.08 -9.00 30.03
C THR A 230 4.21 -8.67 31.52
N ASN A 231 3.99 -7.41 31.88
CA ASN A 231 3.56 -7.04 33.22
C ASN A 231 2.04 -6.81 33.20
#